data_AF-A0AAW5F5B7-F1
#
_entry.id   AF-A0AAW5F5B7-F1
#
_cell.length_a   1.000
_cell.length_b   1.000
_cell.length_c   1.000
_cell.angle_alpha   90.00
_cell.angle_beta   90.00
_cell.angle_gamma   90.00
#
_symmetry.space_group_name_H-M   'P 1'
#
loop_
_entity.id
_entity.type
_entity.pdbx_description
1 polymer ?
#
loop_
_entity_poly.entity_id
_entity_poly.type
_entity_poly.pdbx_seq_one_letter_code
_entity_poly.pdbx_strand_id
1 'polypeptide(L)' 'MKQIGNLAIVCAQRPDVLMQIYGGTVSIHVGEGPERATLSTAWEDDDTIQDMIRELNFGRYAAHPRKKEEGAA' A
#
# COMPACT_ATOMS: atom_id res chain seq x y z
N MET A 1 1.62 20.21 1.64
CA MET A 1 2.30 19.23 0.75
C MET A 1 1.30 18.13 0.49
N LYS A 2 1.09 17.70 -0.77
CA LYS A 2 0.09 16.67 -1.08
C LYS A 2 0.53 15.32 -0.53
N GLN A 3 -0.36 14.56 0.11
CA GLN A 3 -0.04 13.29 0.78
C GLN A 3 0.30 12.17 -0.21
N ILE A 4 -0.04 12.33 -1.49
CA ILE A 4 0.27 11.34 -2.53
C ILE A 4 1.77 11.07 -2.68
N GLY A 5 2.62 12.07 -2.46
CA GLY A 5 4.07 11.89 -2.46
C GLY A 5 4.54 11.01 -1.31
N ASN A 6 3.96 11.19 -0.13
CA ASN A 6 4.26 10.36 1.04
C ASN A 6 3.78 8.93 0.83
N LEU A 7 2.57 8.76 0.28
CA LEU A 7 2.04 7.45 -0.08
C LEU A 7 2.94 6.72 -1.08
N ALA A 8 3.42 7.41 -2.11
CA ALA A 8 4.33 6.84 -3.10
C ALA A 8 5.63 6.32 -2.46
N ILE A 9 6.21 7.04 -1.50
CA ILE A 9 7.41 6.61 -0.77
C ILE A 9 7.14 5.34 0.05
N VAL A 10 6.00 5.27 0.75
CA VAL A 10 5.60 4.07 1.52
C VAL A 10 5.43 2.87 0.59
N CYS A 11 4.73 3.03 -0.53
CA CYS A 11 4.54 1.97 -1.51
C CYS A 11 5.87 1.52 -2.15
N ALA A 12 6.76 2.45 -2.49
CA ALA A 12 8.04 2.14 -3.14
C ALA A 12 8.97 1.28 -2.27
N GLN A 13 8.82 1.32 -0.95
CA GLN A 13 9.60 0.51 -0.01
C GLN A 13 9.03 -0.89 0.20
N ARG A 14 7.88 -1.21 -0.42
CA ARG A 14 7.11 -2.42 -0.15
C ARG A 14 6.92 -3.27 -1.41
N PRO A 15 7.62 -4.42 -1.51
CA PRO A 15 7.52 -5.27 -2.70
C PRO A 15 6.16 -5.94 -2.86
N ASP A 16 5.39 -6.05 -1.77
CA ASP A 16 4.04 -6.60 -1.74
C ASP A 16 2.96 -5.57 -2.09
N VAL A 17 3.33 -4.35 -2.50
CA VAL A 17 2.40 -3.25 -2.76
C VAL A 17 2.58 -2.70 -4.18
N LEU A 18 1.45 -2.52 -4.88
CA LEU A 18 1.39 -1.81 -6.16
C LEU A 18 0.54 -0.54 -6.01
N MET A 19 1.10 0.60 -6.39
CA MET A 19 0.37 1.87 -6.51
C MET A 19 0.06 2.13 -7.99
N GLN A 20 -1.22 2.37 -8.29
CA GLN A 20 -1.69 2.79 -9.61
C GLN A 20 -2.38 4.15 -9.50
N ILE A 21 -2.15 5.01 -10.49
CA ILE A 21 -2.87 6.28 -10.63
C ILE A 21 -3.53 6.29 -11.99
N TYR A 22 -4.85 6.46 -12.03
CA TYR A 22 -5.61 6.52 -13.28
C TYR A 22 -6.90 7.32 -13.08
N GLY A 23 -7.21 8.23 -14.02
CA GLY A 23 -8.47 8.96 -14.03
C GLY A 23 -8.76 9.81 -12.78
N GLY A 24 -7.72 10.33 -12.10
CA GLY A 24 -7.87 11.10 -10.86
C GLY A 24 -8.02 10.25 -9.58
N THR A 25 -7.92 8.93 -9.71
CA THR A 25 -7.96 7.98 -8.59
C THR A 25 -6.57 7.43 -8.34
N VAL A 26 -6.20 7.30 -7.06
CA VAL A 26 -5.08 6.48 -6.60
C VAL A 26 -5.63 5.16 -6.06
N SER A 27 -5.05 4.04 -6.51
CA SER A 27 -5.39 2.69 -6.08
C SER A 27 -4.14 2.00 -5.54
N ILE A 28 -4.26 1.41 -4.35
CA ILE A 28 -3.22 0.62 -3.70
C ILE A 28 -3.66 -0.83 -3.67
N HIS A 29 -2.86 -1.70 -4.28
CA HIS A 29 -3.06 -3.14 -4.23
C HIS A 29 -2.03 -3.77 -3.30
N VAL A 30 -2.47 -4.52 -2.29
CA VAL A 30 -1.60 -5.12 -1.27
C VAL A 30 -1.69 -6.65 -1.35
N GLY A 31 -0.54 -7.32 -1.41
CA GLY A 31 -0.42 -8.77 -1.53
C GLY A 31 -0.43 -9.27 -2.97
N GLU A 32 -0.49 -10.60 -3.11
CA GLU A 32 -0.42 -11.31 -4.38
C GLU A 32 -1.60 -12.25 -4.57
N GLY A 33 -1.86 -12.65 -5.81
CA GLY A 33 -2.89 -13.64 -6.14
C GLY A 33 -4.34 -13.16 -5.87
N PRO A 34 -5.29 -14.09 -5.69
CA PRO A 34 -6.71 -13.77 -5.54
C PRO A 34 -7.05 -13.05 -4.23
N GLU A 35 -6.19 -13.14 -3.22
CA GLU A 35 -6.36 -12.47 -1.91
C GLU A 35 -5.88 -11.01 -1.91
N ARG A 36 -5.41 -10.50 -3.05
CA ARG A 36 -4.88 -9.14 -3.18
C ARG A 36 -5.96 -8.10 -2.83
N ALA A 37 -5.76 -7.39 -1.74
CA ALA A 37 -6.65 -6.31 -1.31
C ALA A 37 -6.45 -5.07 -2.18
N THR A 38 -7.52 -4.28 -2.37
CA THR A 38 -7.45 -3.00 -3.08
C THR A 38 -8.09 -1.88 -2.25
N LEU A 39 -7.37 -0.78 -2.10
CA LEU A 39 -7.83 0.47 -1.51
C LEU A 39 -7.82 1.54 -2.60
N SER A 40 -8.85 2.38 -2.69
CA SER A 40 -8.92 3.43 -3.72
C SER A 40 -9.51 4.72 -3.16
N THR A 41 -8.97 5.85 -3.56
CA THR A 41 -9.51 7.18 -3.26
C THR A 41 -9.14 8.18 -4.36
N ALA A 42 -9.78 9.35 -4.37
CA ALA A 42 -9.38 10.45 -5.23
C ALA A 42 -7.98 10.93 -4.84
N TRP A 43 -7.13 11.23 -5.83
CA TRP A 43 -5.75 11.69 -5.60
C TRP A 43 -5.61 13.05 -4.89
N GLU A 44 -6.72 13.81 -4.78
CA GLU A 44 -6.81 15.09 -4.06
C GLU A 44 -7.33 14.94 -2.62
N ASP A 45 -7.81 13.75 -2.24
CA ASP A 45 -8.35 13.50 -0.90
C ASP A 45 -7.21 13.15 0.07
N ASP A 46 -6.52 14.20 0.54
CA ASP A 46 -5.36 14.08 1.43
C ASP A 46 -5.70 13.35 2.75
N ASP A 47 -6.93 13.49 3.27
CA ASP A 47 -7.35 12.85 4.53
C ASP A 47 -7.44 11.33 4.35
N THR A 48 -8.12 10.88 3.30
CA THR A 48 -8.20 9.43 3.01
C THR A 48 -6.83 8.87 2.63
N ILE A 49 -5.98 9.62 1.91
CA ILE A 49 -4.60 9.18 1.62
C ILE A 49 -3.80 9.03 2.93
N GLN A 50 -3.98 9.94 3.90
CA GLN A 50 -3.31 9.84 5.18
C GLN A 50 -3.75 8.59 5.96
N ASP A 51 -5.03 8.24 5.91
CA ASP A 51 -5.55 7.01 6.51
C ASP A 51 -4.99 5.76 5.81
N MET A 52 -4.87 5.77 4.48
CA MET A 52 -4.21 4.68 3.75
C MET A 52 -2.75 4.51 4.17
N ILE A 53 -2.00 5.60 4.32
CA ILE A 53 -0.61 5.57 4.80
C ILE A 53 -0.55 4.94 6.19
N ARG A 54 -1.46 5.33 7.10
CA ARG A 54 -1.53 4.76 8.45
C ARG A 54 -1.82 3.25 8.41
N GLU A 55 -2.75 2.82 7.58
CA GLU A 55 -3.11 1.40 7.43
C GLU A 55 -1.96 0.56 6.87
N LEU A 56 -1.21 1.11 5.90
CA LEU A 56 -0.03 0.46 5.33
C LEU A 56 1.14 0.37 6.31
N ASN A 57 1.31 1.35 7.20
CA ASN A 57 2.42 1.39 8.15
C ASN A 57 2.14 0.61 9.44
N PHE A 58 0.92 0.74 9.98
CA PHE A 58 0.60 0.30 11.34
C PHE A 58 -0.73 -0.45 11.46
N GLY A 59 -1.54 -0.48 10.40
CA GLY A 59 -2.87 -1.06 10.42
C GLY A 59 -2.95 -2.45 9.82
N ARG A 60 -4.09 -2.75 9.21
CA ARG A 60 -4.42 -4.08 8.66
C ARG A 60 -3.42 -4.55 7.61
N TYR A 61 -2.83 -3.60 6.88
CA TYR A 61 -1.92 -3.88 5.77
C TYR A 61 -0.45 -3.67 6.15
N ALA A 62 -0.13 -3.56 7.44
CA ALA A 62 1.26 -3.46 7.87
C ALA A 62 2.09 -4.64 7.35
N ALA A 63 3.30 -4.36 6.87
CA ALA A 63 4.21 -5.39 6.41
C ALA A 63 4.55 -6.30 7.59
N HIS A 64 4.10 -7.55 7.54
CA HIS A 64 4.53 -8.56 8.48
C HIS A 64 5.85 -9.13 7.96
N PRO A 65 6.91 -9.23 8.78
CA PRO A 65 8.14 -9.88 8.34
C PRO A 65 7.76 -11.28 7.86
N ARG A 66 7.99 -11.55 6.57
CA ARG A 66 7.94 -12.93 6.06
C ARG A 66 8.83 -13.74 7.00
N LYS A 67 8.25 -14.72 7.71
CA LYS A 67 9.07 -15.80 8.25
C LYS A 67 9.82 -16.33 7.03
N LYS A 68 11.15 -16.14 7.00
CA LYS A 68 11.97 -16.91 6.07
C LYS A 68 11.56 -18.35 6.34
N GLU A 69 11.04 -19.05 5.34
CA GLU A 69 10.97 -20.49 5.41
C GLU A 69 12.42 -20.94 5.64
N GLU A 70 12.72 -21.29 6.89
CA GLU A 70 13.97 -21.92 7.26
C GLU A 70 13.99 -23.28 6.57
N GLY A 71 14.89 -23.43 5.60
CA GLY A 71 15.48 -24.71 5.21
C GLY A 71 14.55 -25.72 4.55
N ALA A 72 14.39 -25.61 3.24
CA ALA A 72 14.44 -26.81 2.41
C ALA A 72 15.92 -27.09 2.10
N ALA A 73 16.56 -27.89 2.96
CA ALA A 73 17.85 -28.54 2.71
C ALA A 73 17.65 -30.04 2.87
#